data_AF-A0A376VHC7-F1
#
_entry.id   AF-A0A376VHC7-F1
#
_cell.length_a   1.000
_cell.length_b   1.000
_cell.length_c   1.000
_cell.angle_alpha   90.00
_cell.angle_beta   90.00
_cell.angle_gamma   90.00
#
_symmetry.space_group_name_H-M   'P 1'
#
loop_
_entity.id
_entity.type
_entity.pdbx_description
1 polymer ?
#
loop_
_entity_poly.entity_id
_entity_poly.type
_entity_poly.pdbx_seq_one_letter_code
_entity_poly.pdbx_strand_id
1 'polypeptide(L)'
;MLKGAVIQLTPQTEAVRSEDAPVAPRDNTLPDLSDDRGWSFDISSLKVADSVLVFQHEDDEQVTIRNIRLQMEQDPQHRGSFEFSGRVNRDQRDLTISLNGTVDASDIRMI
;
A
#
# COMPACT_ATOMS: atom_id res chain seq x y z
N MET A 1 4.86 0.03 -15.04
CA MET A 1 3.55 0.73 -15.03
C MET A 1 2.47 -0.29 -14.74
N LEU A 2 1.65 -0.03 -13.72
CA LEU A 2 0.49 -0.83 -13.34
C LEU A 2 -0.77 -0.12 -13.82
N LYS A 3 -1.62 -0.80 -14.61
CA LYS A 3 -2.85 -0.22 -15.15
C LYS A 3 -4.02 -1.14 -14.90
N GLY A 4 -5.16 -0.60 -14.48
CA GLY A 4 -6.36 -1.40 -14.28
C GLY A 4 -6.24 -2.41 -13.15
N ALA A 5 -5.33 -2.19 -12.20
CA ALA A 5 -5.17 -3.10 -11.08
C ALA A 5 -6.37 -3.00 -10.13
N VAL A 6 -6.74 -4.15 -9.57
CA VAL A 6 -7.74 -4.26 -8.52
C VAL A 6 -7.01 -4.73 -7.27
N ILE A 7 -6.98 -3.87 -6.26
CA ILE A 7 -6.38 -4.16 -4.96
C ILE A 7 -7.53 -4.38 -3.97
N GLN A 8 -7.51 -5.50 -3.26
CA GLN A 8 -8.55 -5.87 -2.30
C GLN A 8 -7.93 -6.09 -0.93
N LEU A 9 -8.30 -5.20 0.00
CA LEU A 9 -7.93 -5.26 1.40
C LEU A 9 -9.22 -5.40 2.19
N THR A 10 -9.75 -6.62 2.25
CA THR A 10 -10.99 -6.96 2.96
C THR A 10 -10.72 -8.15 3.88
N PRO A 11 -11.58 -8.43 4.88
CA PRO A 11 -11.38 -9.59 5.76
C PRO A 11 -11.26 -10.92 5.00
N GLN A 12 -11.93 -11.02 3.84
CA GLN A 12 -11.87 -12.21 2.98
C GLN A 12 -10.50 -12.40 2.31
N THR A 13 -9.67 -11.37 2.22
CA THR A 13 -8.31 -11.44 1.67
C THR A 13 -7.24 -11.58 2.75
N GLU A 14 -7.62 -11.64 4.03
CA GLU A 14 -6.68 -11.91 5.12
C GLU A 14 -6.07 -13.32 4.99
N ALA A 15 -4.80 -13.41 5.40
CA ALA A 15 -4.08 -14.67 5.36
C ALA A 15 -4.71 -15.66 6.35
N VAL A 16 -5.43 -16.65 5.84
CA VAL A 16 -5.92 -17.77 6.64
C VAL A 16 -4.73 -18.65 7.03
N ARG A 17 -4.29 -18.57 8.28
CA ARG A 17 -3.39 -19.58 8.86
C ARG A 17 -4.23 -20.81 9.16
N SER A 18 -4.09 -21.86 8.34
CA SER A 18 -4.69 -23.16 8.63
C SER A 18 -4.18 -23.65 10.00
N GLU A 19 -5.06 -24.23 10.80
CA GLU A 19 -4.71 -24.78 12.13
C GLU A 19 -3.59 -25.85 12.03
N ASP A 20 -3.54 -26.55 10.90
CA ASP A 20 -2.52 -27.56 10.55
C ASP A 20 -1.41 -27.01 9.62
N ALA A 21 -1.32 -25.69 9.43
CA ALA A 21 -0.25 -25.12 8.61
C ALA A 21 1.12 -25.50 9.20
N PRO A 22 2.10 -25.89 8.36
CA PRO A 22 3.43 -26.24 8.85
C PRO A 22 4.00 -25.15 9.76
N VAL A 23 4.21 -25.51 11.03
CA VAL A 23 4.88 -24.62 11.98
C VAL A 23 6.34 -24.54 11.55
N ALA A 24 6.78 -23.34 11.16
CA ALA A 24 8.18 -23.11 10.86
C ALA A 24 9.04 -23.58 12.06
N PRO A 25 10.12 -24.37 11.84
CA PRO A 25 10.98 -24.82 12.91
C PRO A 25 11.44 -23.64 13.78
N ARG A 26 11.39 -23.82 15.11
CA ARG A 26 11.82 -22.80 16.07
C ARG A 26 13.33 -22.61 15.96
N ASP A 27 13.73 -21.64 15.14
CA ASP A 27 14.66 -20.59 15.53
C ASP A 27 14.58 -19.48 14.48
N ASN A 28 13.78 -18.46 14.79
CA ASN A 28 14.11 -17.13 14.35
C ASN A 28 14.24 -16.26 15.59
N THR A 29 15.48 -16.11 16.06
CA THR A 29 15.87 -15.14 17.09
C THR A 29 15.90 -13.71 16.54
N LEU A 30 15.43 -13.48 15.30
CA LEU A 30 15.13 -12.12 14.87
C LEU A 30 13.94 -11.65 15.70
N PRO A 31 14.07 -10.51 16.41
CA PRO A 31 12.96 -9.96 17.14
C PRO A 31 11.78 -9.79 16.17
N ASP A 32 10.57 -10.05 16.68
CA ASP A 32 9.29 -9.70 16.05
C ASP A 32 9.16 -8.18 16.06
N LEU A 33 10.09 -7.53 15.35
CA LEU A 33 10.09 -6.10 15.11
C LEU A 33 9.06 -5.85 14.03
N SER A 34 7.82 -5.82 14.49
CA SER A 34 6.82 -4.85 14.05
C SER A 34 7.27 -3.38 14.28
N ASP A 35 8.58 -3.10 14.16
CA ASP A 35 9.20 -1.78 14.18
C ASP A 35 9.68 -1.31 12.80
N ASP A 36 9.70 -2.19 11.79
CA ASP A 36 10.02 -1.82 10.41
C ASP A 36 8.79 -1.22 9.70
N ARG A 37 8.21 -0.16 10.30
CA ARG A 37 7.17 0.69 9.70
C ARG A 37 7.73 1.60 8.60
N GLY A 38 8.77 1.15 7.88
CA GLY A 38 9.33 1.81 6.73
C GLY A 38 8.80 1.15 5.47
N TRP A 39 8.11 1.91 4.62
CA TRP A 39 7.93 1.50 3.23
C TRP A 39 9.33 1.50 2.58
N SER A 40 9.82 0.34 2.14
CA SER A 40 11.03 0.26 1.33
C SER A 40 10.65 -0.01 -0.13
N PHE A 41 11.20 0.79 -1.03
CA PHE A 41 10.89 0.70 -2.46
C PHE A 41 12.17 0.89 -3.26
N ASP A 42 12.83 -0.21 -3.62
CA ASP A 42 14.01 -0.20 -4.51
C ASP A 42 13.58 -0.13 -5.99
N ILE A 43 12.69 0.81 -6.30
CA ILE A 43 12.17 1.03 -7.65
C ILE A 43 12.19 2.53 -7.90
N SER A 44 12.93 2.94 -8.93
CA SER A 44 13.17 4.35 -9.28
C SER A 44 11.91 5.11 -9.70
N SER A 45 10.89 4.41 -10.21
CA SER A 45 9.60 5.01 -10.56
C SER A 45 8.44 4.03 -10.48
N LEU A 46 7.31 4.47 -9.93
CA LEU A 46 6.06 3.74 -9.96
C LEU A 46 4.98 4.57 -10.62
N LYS A 47 4.33 3.99 -11.63
CA LYS A 47 3.15 4.57 -12.25
C LYS A 47 1.98 3.61 -12.13
N VAL A 48 0.94 4.04 -11.42
CA VAL A 48 -0.37 3.38 -11.31
C VAL A 48 -1.39 4.22 -12.06
N ALA A 49 -2.20 3.60 -12.91
CA ALA A 49 -3.25 4.27 -13.66
C ALA A 49 -4.54 3.44 -13.66
N ASP A 50 -5.67 4.14 -13.69
CA ASP A 50 -7.02 3.56 -13.87
C ASP A 50 -7.29 2.37 -12.94
N SER A 51 -6.76 2.43 -11.71
CA SER A 51 -6.81 1.32 -10.75
C SER A 51 -7.90 1.54 -9.70
N VAL A 52 -8.26 0.46 -9.01
CA VAL A 52 -9.31 0.43 -7.99
C VAL A 52 -8.76 -0.23 -6.72
N LEU A 53 -9.00 0.42 -5.58
CA LEU A 53 -8.82 -0.17 -4.26
C LEU A 53 -10.18 -0.41 -3.63
N VAL A 54 -10.40 -1.64 -3.19
CA VAL A 54 -11.55 -2.04 -2.36
C VAL A 54 -10.99 -2.30 -0.96
N PHE A 55 -11.44 -1.50 0.00
CA PHE A 55 -10.99 -1.58 1.39
C PHE A 55 -12.19 -1.84 2.30
N GLN A 56 -12.03 -2.77 3.23
CA GLN A 56 -12.97 -3.04 4.31
C GLN A 56 -12.17 -3.43 5.54
N HIS A 57 -12.47 -2.80 6.67
CA HIS A 57 -11.88 -3.14 7.96
C HIS A 57 -12.89 -3.94 8.76
N GLU A 58 -12.55 -5.19 9.13
CA GLU A 58 -13.44 -6.08 9.87
C GLU A 58 -14.87 -6.06 9.28
N ASP A 59 -15.88 -5.79 10.11
CA ASP A 59 -17.29 -5.75 9.72
C ASP A 59 -17.78 -4.35 9.30
N ASP A 60 -16.88 -3.37 9.12
CA ASP A 60 -17.24 -2.01 8.70
C ASP A 60 -17.73 -1.96 7.24
N GLU A 61 -18.33 -0.82 6.87
CA GLU A 61 -18.76 -0.54 5.51
C GLU A 61 -17.56 -0.47 4.55
N GLN A 62 -17.67 -1.19 3.43
CA GLN A 62 -16.66 -1.20 2.39
C GLN A 62 -16.51 0.19 1.74
N VAL A 63 -15.27 0.64 1.63
CA VAL A 63 -14.88 1.86 0.92
C VAL A 63 -14.25 1.49 -0.42
N THR A 64 -14.74 2.09 -1.50
CA THR A 64 -14.12 1.91 -2.83
C THR A 64 -13.43 3.19 -3.27
N ILE A 65 -12.16 3.09 -3.63
CA ILE A 65 -11.40 4.16 -4.24
C ILE A 65 -11.19 3.81 -5.71
N ARG A 66 -11.71 4.63 -6.61
CA ARG A 66 -11.66 4.43 -8.07
C ARG A 66 -10.83 5.51 -8.74
N ASN A 67 -10.49 5.24 -10.00
CA ASN A 67 -9.71 6.14 -10.83
C ASN A 67 -8.37 6.53 -10.17
N ILE A 68 -7.77 5.58 -9.44
CA ILE A 68 -6.51 5.80 -8.76
C ILE A 68 -5.45 6.08 -9.82
N ARG A 69 -4.77 7.21 -9.63
CA ARG A 69 -3.53 7.55 -10.32
C ARG A 69 -2.47 7.85 -9.28
N LEU A 70 -1.34 7.18 -9.41
CA LEU A 70 -0.16 7.43 -8.61
C LEU A 70 1.03 7.53 -9.54
N GLN A 71 1.75 8.63 -9.47
CA GLN A 71 3.07 8.76 -10.06
C GLN A 71 4.06 9.01 -8.93
N MET A 72 5.07 8.17 -8.83
CA MET A 72 6.18 8.34 -7.90
C MET A 72 7.49 8.22 -8.66
N GLU A 73 8.42 9.11 -8.33
CA GLU A 73 9.78 9.12 -8.87
C GLU A 73 10.75 9.29 -7.71
N GLN A 74 11.90 8.62 -7.81
CA GLN A 74 12.95 8.64 -6.78
C GLN A 74 14.31 8.87 -7.42
N ASP A 75 15.14 9.70 -6.79
CA ASP A 75 16.53 9.91 -7.15
C ASP A 75 17.48 8.85 -6.51
N PRO A 76 18.75 8.78 -6.93
CA PRO A 76 19.73 7.85 -6.33
C PRO A 76 20.02 8.09 -4.84
N GLN A 77 19.58 9.22 -4.28
CA GLN A 77 19.72 9.58 -2.87
C GLN A 77 18.46 9.24 -2.06
N HIS A 78 17.51 8.50 -2.65
CA HIS A 78 16.23 8.14 -2.03
C HIS A 78 15.34 9.34 -1.70
N ARG A 79 15.50 10.45 -2.43
CA ARG A 79 14.55 11.55 -2.38
C ARG A 79 13.57 11.39 -3.52
N GLY A 80 12.29 11.42 -3.21
CA GLY A 80 11.23 11.19 -4.17
C GLY A 80 10.18 12.27 -4.18
N SER A 81 9.40 12.29 -5.25
CA SER A 81 8.16 13.04 -5.36
C SER A 81 7.02 12.08 -5.66
N PHE A 82 5.82 12.45 -5.25
CA PHE A 82 4.62 11.72 -5.60
C PHE A 82 3.47 12.65 -5.98
N GLU A 83 2.65 12.17 -6.90
CA GLU A 83 1.35 12.73 -7.23
C GLU A 83 0.32 11.61 -7.14
N PHE A 84 -0.71 11.84 -6.33
CA PHE A 84 -1.82 10.92 -6.14
C PHE A 84 -3.13 11.62 -6.46
N SER A 85 -4.03 10.91 -7.13
CA SER A 85 -5.44 11.29 -7.22
C SER A 85 -6.35 10.07 -7.21
N GLY A 86 -7.56 10.27 -6.71
CA GLY A 86 -8.59 9.23 -6.69
C GLY A 86 -9.95 9.78 -6.30
N ARG A 87 -10.97 8.94 -6.51
CA ARG A 87 -12.35 9.21 -6.06
C ARG A 87 -12.78 8.13 -5.09
N VAL A 88 -13.08 8.54 -3.87
CA VAL A 88 -13.65 7.68 -2.83
C VAL A 88 -15.16 7.73 -2.93
N ASN A 89 -15.80 6.56 -2.94
CA ASN A 89 -17.25 6.43 -2.84
C ASN A 89 -17.60 5.56 -1.62
N ARG A 90 -18.47 6.07 -0.76
CA ARG A 90 -19.00 5.39 0.43
C ARG A 90 -20.44 5.86 0.66
N ASP A 91 -21.40 4.94 0.77
CA ASP A 91 -22.82 5.23 1.05
C ASP A 91 -23.43 6.35 0.20
N GLN A 92 -23.23 6.29 -1.12
CA GLN A 92 -23.69 7.30 -2.08
C GLN A 92 -23.06 8.70 -1.88
N ARG A 93 -21.98 8.81 -1.09
CA ARG A 93 -21.17 10.02 -0.95
C ARG A 93 -19.92 9.89 -1.80
N ASP A 94 -19.62 10.96 -2.54
CA ASP A 94 -18.42 11.06 -3.36
C ASP A 94 -17.44 12.07 -2.76
N LEU A 95 -16.18 11.67 -2.63
CA LEU A 95 -15.06 12.52 -2.26
C LEU A 95 -13.97 12.39 -3.33
N THR A 96 -13.51 13.52 -3.87
CA THR A 96 -12.34 13.55 -4.74
C THR A 96 -11.14 14.02 -3.94
N ILE A 97 -10.04 13.28 -4.04
CA ILE A 97 -8.80 13.56 -3.32
C ILE A 97 -7.67 13.70 -4.34
N SER A 98 -6.86 14.74 -4.17
CA SER A 98 -5.62 14.94 -4.90
C SER A 98 -4.54 15.35 -3.91
N LEU A 99 -3.40 14.64 -3.91
CA LEU A 99 -2.24 14.95 -3.09
C LEU A 99 -1.02 15.03 -4.00
N ASN A 100 -0.10 15.92 -3.66
CA ASN A 100 1.26 15.90 -4.18
C ASN A 100 2.20 16.16 -3.01
N GLY A 101 3.42 15.66 -3.12
CA GLY A 101 4.40 15.84 -2.08
C GLY A 101 5.78 15.34 -2.47
N THR A 102 6.74 15.67 -1.62
CA THR A 102 8.11 15.18 -1.69
C THR A 102 8.39 14.37 -0.44
N VAL A 103 9.12 13.28 -0.60
CA VAL A 103 9.58 12.44 0.51
C VAL A 103 11.09 12.41 0.51
N ASP A 104 11.70 12.70 1.65
CA ASP A 104 13.12 12.51 1.86
C ASP A 104 13.31 11.20 2.64
N ALA A 105 13.67 10.13 1.91
CA ALA A 105 14.01 8.84 2.48
C ALA A 105 15.53 8.62 2.55
N SER A 106 16.35 9.68 2.39
CA SER A 106 17.82 9.56 2.45
C SER A 106 18.33 9.10 3.82
N ASP A 107 17.58 9.37 4.89
CA ASP A 107 17.87 8.95 6.26
C ASP A 107 17.06 7.71 6.70
N ILE A 108 16.23 7.14 5.81
CA ILE A 108 15.59 5.85 6.09
C ILE A 108 16.70 4.80 5.98
N ARG A 109 17.17 4.33 7.14
CA ARG A 109 18.13 3.23 7.23
C ARG A 109 17.59 2.02 6.47
N MET A 110 18.18 1.80 5.31
CA MET A 110 17.99 0.60 4.50
C MET A 110 18.59 -0.59 5.23
N ILE A 111 17.84 -1.68 5.35
CA ILE A 111 18.36 -3.02 5.61
C ILE A 111 17.83 -3.94 4.50
#